data_AF-A0A924SFM2-F1
#
_entry.id   AF-A0A924SFM2-F1
#
_cell.length_a   1.000
_cell.length_b   1.000
_cell.length_c   1.000
_cell.angle_alpha   90.00
_cell.angle_beta   90.00
_cell.angle_gamma   90.00
#
_symmetry.space_group_name_H-M   'P 1'
#
loop_
_entity.id
_entity.type
_entity.pdbx_description
1 polymer ?
#
loop_
_entity_poly.entity_id
_entity_poly.type
_entity_poly.pdbx_seq_one_letter_code
_entity_poly.pdbx_strand_id
1 'polypeptide(L)'
;MSAVALLGRPLLICAVLLAVILPVGALLVWGRVRGPLGVRVAQRLSLIASAQALAVVAMFLGVNDQFEFYTSWQDLLGNPPPPAAI
;
A
#
# COMPACT_ATOMS: atom_id res chain seq x y z
N MET A 1 14.55 7.27 -21.51
CA MET A 1 14.55 6.19 -20.50
C MET A 1 13.39 6.48 -19.59
N SER A 2 12.30 5.71 -19.66
CA SER A 2 11.10 5.95 -18.85
C SER A 2 11.46 5.72 -17.39
N ALA A 3 11.85 6.79 -16.70
CA ALA A 3 12.09 6.81 -15.28
C ALA A 3 10.80 6.36 -14.62
N VAL A 4 10.75 5.08 -14.25
CA VAL A 4 9.79 4.58 -13.29
C VAL A 4 10.13 5.33 -12.02
N ALA A 5 9.46 6.47 -11.81
CA ALA A 5 9.48 7.13 -10.52
C ALA A 5 9.10 6.04 -9.52
N LEU A 6 9.99 5.76 -8.58
CA LEU A 6 9.80 4.65 -7.65
C LEU A 6 8.57 4.88 -6.75
N LEU A 7 8.09 6.13 -6.67
CA LEU A 7 6.80 6.56 -6.10
C LEU A 7 5.75 6.99 -7.15
N GLY A 8 5.96 6.66 -8.42
CA GLY A 8 5.06 7.04 -9.50
C GLY A 8 3.88 6.09 -9.70
N ARG A 9 3.10 6.38 -10.74
CA ARG A 9 1.94 5.60 -11.24
C ARG A 9 2.07 4.07 -11.14
N PRO A 10 3.19 3.40 -11.49
CA PRO A 10 3.26 1.94 -11.38
C PRO A 10 3.22 1.42 -9.93
N LEU A 11 3.85 2.12 -8.97
CA LEU A 11 3.74 1.73 -7.55
C LEU A 11 2.31 1.94 -7.05
N LEU A 12 1.66 3.03 -7.48
CA LEU A 12 0.26 3.32 -7.15
C LEU A 12 -0.66 2.22 -7.69
N ILE A 13 -0.48 1.80 -8.94
CA ILE A 13 -1.23 0.69 -9.54
C ILE A 13 -1.00 -0.60 -8.75
N CYS A 14 0.26 -0.94 -8.42
CA CYS A 14 0.57 -2.12 -7.61
C CYS A 14 -0.07 -2.06 -6.21
N ALA A 15 -0.02 -0.91 -5.55
CA ALA A 15 -0.62 -0.71 -4.24
C ALA A 15 -2.15 -0.87 -4.29
N VAL A 16 -2.81 -0.31 -5.30
CA VAL A 16 -4.24 -0.46 -5.53
C VAL A 16 -4.60 -1.91 -5.89
N LEU A 17 -3.81 -2.58 -6.73
CA LEU A 17 -4.03 -3.99 -7.07
C LEU A 17 -3.90 -4.87 -5.82
N LEU A 18 -2.87 -4.68 -5.01
CA LEU A 18 -2.73 -5.37 -3.72
C LEU A 18 -3.88 -5.02 -2.77
N ALA A 19 -4.34 -3.76 -2.78
CA ALA A 19 -5.48 -3.28 -2.01
C ALA A 19 -6.76 -4.06 -2.29
N VAL A 20 -6.94 -4.52 -3.52
CA VAL A 20 -8.10 -5.29 -3.94
C VAL A 20 -7.83 -6.80 -3.81
N ILE A 21 -6.68 -7.29 -4.28
CA ILE A 21 -6.35 -8.71 -4.35
C ILE A 21 -6.27 -9.34 -2.95
N LEU A 22 -5.67 -8.66 -1.97
CA LEU A 22 -5.54 -9.20 -0.60
C LEU A 22 -6.91 -9.44 0.06
N PRO A 23 -7.84 -8.46 0.13
CA PRO A 23 -9.15 -8.70 0.70
C PRO A 23 -10.00 -9.65 -0.14
N VAL A 24 -9.92 -9.62 -1.47
CA VAL A 24 -10.63 -10.60 -2.33
C VAL A 24 -10.11 -12.01 -2.06
N GLY A 25 -8.79 -12.22 -2.01
CA GLY A 25 -8.17 -13.50 -1.67
C GLY A 25 -8.61 -13.98 -0.29
N ALA A 26 -8.65 -13.09 0.69
CA ALA A 26 -9.10 -13.44 2.03
C ALA A 26 -10.62 -13.70 2.14
N LEU A 27 -11.45 -13.06 1.31
CA LEU A 27 -12.86 -13.42 1.12
C LEU A 27 -13.03 -14.78 0.44
N LEU A 28 -12.18 -15.14 -0.53
CA LEU A 28 -12.20 -16.45 -1.18
C LEU A 28 -11.79 -17.57 -0.20
N VAL A 29 -10.91 -17.27 0.76
CA VAL A 29 -10.51 -18.20 1.83
C VAL A 29 -11.54 -18.23 2.98
N TRP A 30 -12.46 -17.25 3.07
CA TRP A 30 -13.46 -17.11 4.13
C TRP A 30 -14.35 -18.34 4.31
N GLY A 31 -14.72 -19.02 3.21
CA GLY A 31 -15.51 -20.26 3.25
C GLY A 31 -14.71 -21.50 3.63
N ARG A 32 -13.36 -21.45 3.54
CA ARG A 32 -12.48 -22.60 3.82
C ARG A 32 -12.00 -22.67 5.25
N VAL A 33 -12.03 -21.57 6.01
CA VAL A 33 -11.62 -21.57 7.42
C VAL A 33 -12.74 -22.12 8.32
N ARG A 34 -12.75 -23.44 8.48
CA ARG A 34 -13.52 -24.14 9.52
C ARG A 34 -12.61 -24.32 10.73
N GLY A 35 -12.91 -23.66 11.84
CA GLY A 35 -12.04 -23.66 13.01
C GLY A 35 -12.61 -22.93 14.23
N PRO A 36 -11.92 -22.99 15.38
CA PRO A 36 -12.36 -22.40 16.65
C PRO A 36 -12.58 -20.88 16.54
N LEU A 37 -13.47 -20.35 17.40
CA LEU A 37 -13.95 -18.97 17.35
C LEU A 37 -12.81 -17.94 17.26
N GLY A 38 -11.72 -18.15 18.01
CA GLY A 38 -10.55 -17.26 18.01
C GLY A 38 -9.87 -17.14 16.64
N VAL A 39 -9.73 -18.25 15.90
CA VAL A 39 -9.13 -18.24 14.55
C VAL A 39 -10.00 -17.46 13.57
N ARG A 40 -11.32 -17.60 13.68
CA ARG A 40 -12.28 -16.85 12.87
C ARG A 40 -12.25 -15.35 13.16
N VAL A 41 -12.15 -14.97 14.44
CA VAL A 41 -12.06 -13.55 14.82
C VAL A 41 -10.73 -12.94 14.38
N ALA A 42 -9.62 -13.63 14.60
CA ALA A 42 -8.30 -13.18 14.16
C ALA A 42 -8.26 -12.97 12.64
N GLN A 43 -8.75 -13.93 11.85
CA GLN A 43 -8.85 -13.81 10.40
C GLN A 43 -9.66 -12.57 9.98
N ARG A 44 -10.80 -12.31 10.63
CA ARG A 44 -11.65 -11.14 10.33
C ARG A 44 -10.95 -9.82 10.65
N LEU A 45 -10.30 -9.74 11.82
CA LEU A 45 -9.54 -8.56 12.22
C LEU A 45 -8.37 -8.31 11.27
N SER A 46 -7.64 -9.34 10.86
CA SER A 46 -6.58 -9.23 9.86
C SER A 46 -7.11 -8.70 8.54
N LEU A 47 -8.27 -9.19 8.07
CA LEU A 47 -8.92 -8.71 6.85
C LEU A 47 -9.25 -7.22 6.90
N ILE A 48 -9.86 -6.78 8.00
CA ILE A 48 -10.24 -5.38 8.21
C ILE A 48 -8.97 -4.51 8.29
N ALA A 49 -7.97 -4.94 9.06
CA ALA A 49 -6.71 -4.22 9.21
C ALA A 49 -5.98 -4.08 7.87
N SER A 50 -5.92 -5.16 7.06
CA SER A 50 -5.32 -5.12 5.72
C SER A 50 -6.06 -4.15 4.79
N ALA A 51 -7.40 -4.20 4.76
CA ALA A 51 -8.18 -3.28 3.96
C ALA A 51 -7.95 -1.81 4.36
N GLN A 52 -7.89 -1.53 5.66
CA GLN A 52 -7.62 -0.19 6.17
C GLN A 52 -6.19 0.28 5.83
N ALA A 53 -5.18 -0.56 6.05
CA ALA A 53 -3.80 -0.22 5.72
C ALA A 53 -3.64 0.09 4.23
N LEU A 54 -4.27 -0.69 3.37
CA LEU A 54 -4.24 -0.49 1.93
C LEU A 54 -4.98 0.78 1.50
N ALA A 55 -6.09 1.12 2.15
CA ALA A 55 -6.78 2.39 1.93
C ALA A 55 -5.90 3.59 2.31
N VAL A 56 -5.20 3.52 3.45
CA VAL A 56 -4.26 4.56 3.90
C VAL A 56 -3.10 4.72 2.92
N VAL A 57 -2.51 3.61 2.48
CA VAL A 57 -1.41 3.61 1.49
C VAL A 57 -1.88 4.20 0.16
N ALA A 58 -3.05 3.80 -0.35
CA ALA A 58 -3.60 4.35 -1.59
C ALA A 58 -3.84 5.87 -1.48
N MET A 59 -4.35 6.33 -0.35
CA MET A 59 -4.54 7.77 -0.09
C MET A 59 -3.19 8.51 -0.04
N PHE A 60 -2.19 7.96 0.66
CA PHE A 60 -0.85 8.54 0.73
C PHE A 60 -0.23 8.67 -0.67
N LEU A 61 -0.29 7.63 -1.48
CA LEU A 61 0.24 7.66 -2.85
C LEU A 61 -0.54 8.62 -3.75
N GLY A 62 -1.87 8.68 -3.63
CA GLY A 62 -2.69 9.61 -4.39
C GLY A 62 -2.37 11.07 -4.08
N VAL A 63 -2.20 11.40 -2.80
CA VAL A 63 -1.76 12.74 -2.38
C VAL A 63 -0.34 13.02 -2.87
N ASN A 64 0.58 12.06 -2.75
CA ASN A 64 1.95 12.24 -3.23
C ASN A 64 2.04 12.44 -4.75
N ASP A 65 1.20 11.75 -5.54
CA ASP A 65 1.15 11.92 -7.00
C ASP A 65 0.64 13.32 -7.40
N GLN A 66 -0.28 13.90 -6.61
CA GLN A 66 -0.82 15.24 -6.89
C GLN A 66 0.11 16.38 -6.47
N PHE A 67 0.85 16.22 -5.37
CA PHE A 67 1.63 17.29 -4.76
C PHE A 67 3.16 17.09 -4.84
N GLU A 68 3.61 15.94 -5.33
CA GLU A 68 5.03 15.56 -5.48
C GLU A 68 5.87 15.80 -4.21
N PHE A 69 5.30 15.60 -3.01
CA PHE A 69 5.99 15.82 -1.73
C PHE A 69 7.28 15.01 -1.60
N TYR A 70 7.26 13.77 -2.08
CA TYR A 70 8.40 12.87 -2.08
C TYR A 70 8.66 12.38 -3.50
N THR A 71 9.85 12.72 -4.01
CA THR A 71 10.27 12.34 -5.36
C THR A 71 11.09 11.05 -5.38
N SER A 72 11.67 10.69 -4.22
CA SER A 72 12.49 9.50 -4.05
C SER A 72 12.26 8.82 -2.69
N TRP A 73 12.64 7.54 -2.58
CA TRP A 73 12.66 6.82 -1.30
C TRP A 73 13.60 7.46 -0.27
N GLN A 74 14.64 8.15 -0.74
CA GLN A 74 15.61 8.80 0.12
C GLN A 74 14.96 10.01 0.82
N ASP A 75 14.16 10.80 0.10
CA ASP A 75 13.37 11.90 0.68
C ASP A 75 12.41 11.38 1.76
N LEU A 76 11.74 10.25 1.46
CA LEU A 76 10.80 9.61 2.37
C LEU A 76 11.45 9.10 3.67
N LEU A 77 12.67 8.58 3.55
CA LEU A 77 13.44 8.04 4.68
C LEU A 77 14.33 9.10 5.35
N GLY A 78 14.24 10.37 4.94
CA GLY A 78 14.95 11.49 5.56
C GLY A 78 16.40 11.70 5.10
N ASN A 79 16.79 11.18 3.93
CA ASN A 79 18.09 11.38 3.29
C ASN A 79 17.96 12.14 1.95
N PRO A 80 17.36 13.35 1.91
CA PRO A 80 17.19 14.06 0.66
C PRO A 80 18.55 14.38 0.01
N PRO A 81 18.62 14.44 -1.34
CA PRO A 81 19.85 14.77 -2.03
C PRO A 81 20.36 16.15 -1.58
N PRO A 82 21.69 16.33 -1.49
CA PRO A 82 22.25 17.63 -1.13
C PRO A 82 21.74 18.70 -2.10
N PRO A 83 21.44 19.92 -1.61
CA PRO A 83 20.95 20.99 -2.47
C PRO A 83 21.92 21.19 -3.62
N ALA A 84 21.39 21.26 -4.84
CA ALA A 84 22.20 21.49 -6.03
C ALA A 84 23.05 22.74 -5.79
N ALA A 85 24.37 22.57 -5.76
CA ALA A 85 25.30 23.69 -5.70
C ALA A 85 25.08 24.52 -6.97
N ILE A 86 24.49 25.70 -6.81
CA ILE A 86 24.29 26.68 -7.87
C ILE A 86 25.65 27.28 -8.23
#